data_AF-A0A3B3UMW1-F1
#
_entry.id   AF-A0A3B3UMW1-F1
#
_cell.length_a   1.000
_cell.length_b   1.000
_cell.length_c   1.000
_cell.angle_alpha   90.00
_cell.angle_beta   90.00
_cell.angle_gamma   90.00
#
_symmetry.space_group_name_H-M   'P 1'
#
loop_
_entity.id
_entity.type
_entity.pdbx_description
1 polymer ?
#
loop_
_entity_poly.entity_id
_entity_poly.type
_entity_poly.pdbx_seq_one_letter_code
_entity_poly.pdbx_strand_id
1 'polypeptide(L)'
;MATTTLTGFSVMSLLSLGYLSWDLMSPNQVENEPDQTFSDRSPVQQPPHIIFIMTDDQGFNDIGYHSSDIRTPVLDKLAADGVKLENYYVQPICTPSRSQLITGR
;
A
#
# COMPACT_ATOMS: atom_id res chain seq x y z
N MET A 1 -73.06 10.72 18.79
CA MET A 1 -71.87 10.33 18.01
C MET A 1 -71.14 11.51 17.35
N ALA A 2 -71.41 12.78 17.71
CA ALA A 2 -70.78 13.96 17.08
C ALA A 2 -69.68 14.64 17.94
N THR A 3 -69.59 14.31 19.23
CA THR A 3 -68.66 14.98 20.17
C THR A 3 -67.29 14.32 20.23
N THR A 4 -67.16 13.04 19.84
CA THR A 4 -65.89 12.31 19.84
C THR A 4 -65.03 12.55 18.60
N THR A 5 -65.62 12.99 17.49
CA THR A 5 -64.88 13.31 16.26
C THR A 5 -64.22 14.68 16.33
N LEU A 6 -64.87 15.69 16.95
CA LEU A 6 -64.30 17.04 17.10
C LEU A 6 -63.05 17.06 18.00
N THR A 7 -63.03 16.28 19.07
CA THR A 7 -61.86 16.19 19.96
C THR A 7 -60.68 15.51 19.27
N GLY A 8 -60.93 14.51 18.43
CA GLY A 8 -59.89 13.85 17.62
C GLY A 8 -59.19 14.80 16.63
N PHE A 9 -59.95 15.65 15.94
CA PHE A 9 -59.38 16.65 15.03
C PHE A 9 -58.55 17.72 15.76
N SER A 10 -58.98 18.13 16.96
CA SER A 10 -58.23 19.11 17.76
C SER A 10 -56.89 18.57 18.25
N VAL A 11 -56.84 17.30 18.68
CA VAL A 11 -55.61 16.66 19.14
C VAL A 11 -54.64 16.41 17.97
N MET A 12 -55.12 15.97 16.81
CA MET A 12 -54.29 15.83 15.61
C MET A 12 -53.76 17.17 15.10
N SER A 13 -54.54 18.25 15.19
CA SER A 13 -54.09 19.59 14.83
C SER A 13 -53.00 20.11 15.77
N LEU A 14 -53.17 19.94 17.08
CA LEU A 14 -52.17 20.35 18.08
C LEU A 14 -50.87 19.56 17.96
N LEU A 15 -50.94 18.26 17.66
CA LEU A 15 -49.76 17.44 17.41
C LEU A 15 -49.06 17.90 16.12
N SER A 16 -49.79 18.11 15.03
CA SER A 16 -49.23 18.60 13.75
C SER A 16 -48.55 19.97 13.88
N LEU A 17 -49.21 20.93 14.54
CA LEU A 17 -48.64 22.25 14.83
C LEU A 17 -47.43 22.16 15.77
N GLY A 18 -47.46 21.25 16.76
CA GLY A 18 -46.33 20.98 17.64
C GLY A 18 -45.12 20.44 16.88
N TYR A 19 -45.32 19.49 15.95
CA TYR A 19 -44.26 18.95 15.09
C TYR A 19 -43.69 20.02 14.14
N LEU A 20 -44.55 20.78 13.45
CA LEU A 20 -44.07 21.86 12.56
C LEU A 20 -43.31 22.95 13.33
N SER A 21 -43.75 23.28 14.56
CA SER A 21 -43.07 24.27 15.38
C SER A 21 -41.75 23.76 15.97
N TRP A 22 -41.62 22.44 16.17
CA TRP A 22 -40.38 21.80 16.61
C TRP A 22 -39.32 21.77 15.50
N ASP A 23 -39.71 21.52 14.25
CA ASP A 23 -38.79 21.57 13.09
C ASP A 23 -38.26 22.99 12.83
N LEU A 24 -39.11 24.03 13.02
CA LEU A 24 -38.69 25.42 12.81
C LEU A 24 -37.83 25.98 13.96
N MET A 25 -38.01 25.46 15.18
CA MET A 25 -37.25 25.85 16.39
C MET A 25 -36.05 24.94 16.65
N SER A 26 -35.86 23.87 15.85
CA SER A 26 -34.68 23.03 16.00
C SER A 26 -33.45 23.91 15.78
N PRO A 27 -32.56 24.05 16.78
CA PRO A 27 -31.25 24.63 16.56
C PRO A 27 -30.63 23.92 15.36
N ASN A 28 -29.94 24.65 14.48
CA ASN A 28 -29.08 24.05 13.46
C ASN A 28 -28.25 22.97 14.16
N GLN A 29 -28.62 21.71 13.96
CA GLN A 29 -27.84 20.59 14.41
C GLN A 29 -26.60 20.71 13.55
N VAL A 30 -25.52 21.26 14.11
CA VAL A 30 -24.19 20.98 13.59
C VAL A 30 -24.10 19.48 13.78
N GLU A 31 -24.37 18.75 12.70
CA GLU A 31 -24.12 17.33 12.64
C GLU A 31 -22.67 17.20 13.06
N ASN A 32 -22.45 16.69 14.27
CA ASN A 32 -21.16 16.18 14.66
C ASN A 32 -21.02 14.88 13.87
N GLU A 33 -20.88 15.01 12.55
CA GLU A 33 -20.29 14.00 11.72
C GLU A 33 -18.97 13.68 12.44
N PRO A 34 -18.81 12.46 12.98
CA PRO A 34 -17.52 12.08 13.52
C PRO A 34 -16.54 12.37 12.40
N ASP A 35 -15.50 13.16 12.68
CA ASP A 35 -14.41 13.39 11.76
C ASP A 35 -13.91 12.02 11.32
N GLN A 36 -14.40 11.56 10.17
CA GLN A 36 -13.94 10.36 9.49
C GLN A 36 -12.61 10.78 8.86
N THR A 37 -11.64 11.13 9.71
CA THR A 37 -10.29 11.45 9.33
C THR A 37 -9.65 10.15 8.87
N PHE A 38 -9.90 9.80 7.60
CA PHE A 38 -9.00 9.08 6.70
C PHE A 38 -8.13 7.99 7.38
N SER A 39 -8.77 7.05 8.07
CA SER A 39 -8.10 5.85 8.61
C SER A 39 -8.06 4.70 7.60
N ASP A 40 -8.48 4.91 6.35
CA ASP A 40 -8.27 3.95 5.26
C ASP A 40 -7.06 4.36 4.40
N ARG A 41 -5.91 4.49 5.04
CA ARG A 41 -4.64 4.41 4.29
C ARG A 41 -4.24 2.95 4.28
N SER A 42 -4.68 2.23 3.24
CA SER A 42 -3.94 1.05 2.79
C SER A 42 -2.44 1.40 2.79
N PRO A 43 -1.56 0.58 3.38
CA PRO A 43 -0.15 0.93 3.46
C PRO A 43 0.34 1.23 2.04
N VAL A 44 0.81 2.46 1.84
CA VAL A 44 1.44 2.85 0.58
C VAL A 44 2.55 1.83 0.37
N GLN A 45 2.39 0.96 -0.64
CA GLN A 45 3.42 -0.01 -0.96
C GLN A 45 4.68 0.78 -1.32
N GLN A 46 5.63 0.81 -0.40
CA GLN A 46 6.88 1.48 -0.64
C GLN A 46 7.63 0.69 -1.71
N PRO A 47 8.22 1.36 -2.70
CA PRO A 47 9.08 0.69 -3.67
C PRO A 47 10.16 -0.11 -2.94
N PRO A 48 10.51 -1.31 -3.43
CA PRO A 48 11.57 -2.10 -2.81
C PRO A 48 12.91 -1.36 -2.92
N HIS A 49 13.76 -1.51 -1.91
CA HIS A 49 15.16 -1.11 -2.02
C HIS A 49 15.90 -2.11 -2.90
N ILE A 50 16.54 -1.60 -3.96
CA ILE A 50 17.32 -2.41 -4.90
C ILE A 50 18.81 -2.15 -4.62
N ILE A 51 19.53 -3.20 -4.23
CA ILE A 51 20.98 -3.17 -4.03
C ILE A 51 21.61 -4.06 -5.09
N PHE A 52 22.40 -3.47 -5.99
CA PHE A 52 23.15 -4.21 -7.01
C PHE A 52 24.63 -4.25 -6.64
N ILE A 53 25.17 -5.46 -6.42
CA ILE A 53 26.58 -5.69 -6.09
C ILE A 53 27.25 -6.26 -7.34
N MET A 54 28.23 -5.53 -7.88
CA MET A 54 29.04 -5.94 -9.03
C MET A 54 30.48 -6.13 -8.58
N THR A 55 31.03 -7.31 -8.83
CA THR A 55 32.44 -7.64 -8.59
C THR A 55 33.28 -7.31 -9.83
N ASP A 56 34.56 -6.99 -9.65
CA ASP A 56 35.52 -6.76 -10.74
C ASP A 56 36.37 -8.03 -10.91
N ASP A 57 36.57 -8.47 -12.15
CA ASP A 57 37.42 -9.62 -12.53
C ASP A 57 37.12 -10.95 -11.80
N GLN A 58 35.89 -11.16 -11.32
CA GLN A 58 35.51 -12.44 -10.70
C GLN A 58 35.29 -13.53 -11.76
N GLY A 59 36.11 -14.57 -11.71
CA GLY A 59 35.99 -15.74 -12.58
C GLY A 59 34.79 -16.62 -12.22
N PHE A 60 34.32 -17.40 -13.20
CA PHE A 60 33.23 -18.35 -13.00
C PHE A 60 33.52 -19.36 -11.87
N ASN A 61 34.78 -19.78 -11.73
CA ASN A 61 35.21 -20.74 -10.71
C ASN A 61 35.72 -20.09 -9.41
N ASP A 62 35.45 -18.79 -9.19
CA ASP A 62 35.91 -18.06 -7.99
C ASP A 62 34.83 -17.96 -6.91
N ILE A 63 33.77 -18.77 -7.01
CA ILE A 63 32.64 -18.78 -6.08
C ILE A 63 32.36 -20.19 -5.57
N GLY A 64 32.08 -20.31 -4.28
CA GLY A 64 31.95 -21.59 -3.57
C GLY A 64 30.87 -22.49 -4.15
N TYR A 65 29.73 -21.92 -4.59
CA TYR A 65 28.67 -22.72 -5.24
C TYR A 65 29.07 -23.33 -6.60
N HIS A 66 30.18 -22.90 -7.20
CA HIS A 66 30.80 -23.53 -8.37
C HIS A 66 31.95 -24.48 -8.02
N SER A 67 32.03 -24.97 -6.78
CA SER A 67 33.11 -25.86 -6.31
C SER A 67 34.49 -25.21 -6.35
N SER A 68 34.56 -23.90 -6.09
CA SER A 68 35.81 -23.18 -5.91
C SER A 68 36.54 -23.60 -4.62
N ASP A 69 37.87 -23.53 -4.63
CA ASP A 69 38.69 -23.58 -3.40
C ASP A 69 38.50 -22.31 -2.53
N ILE A 70 37.98 -21.23 -3.11
CA ILE A 70 37.69 -19.97 -2.43
C ILE A 70 36.40 -20.11 -1.63
N ARG A 71 36.49 -19.84 -0.32
CA ARG A 71 35.33 -19.89 0.59
C ARG A 71 34.53 -18.60 0.53
N THR A 72 33.32 -18.65 -0.02
CA THR A 72 32.40 -17.49 -0.15
C THR A 72 31.06 -17.69 0.56
N PRO A 73 31.03 -17.96 1.88
CA PRO A 73 29.83 -18.44 2.57
C PRO A 73 28.63 -17.48 2.50
N VAL A 74 28.87 -16.16 2.41
CA VAL A 74 27.79 -15.17 2.25
C VAL A 74 27.19 -15.23 0.84
N LEU A 75 28.02 -15.34 -0.19
CA LEU A 75 27.55 -15.44 -1.57
C LEU A 75 26.88 -16.80 -1.82
N ASP A 76 27.41 -17.87 -1.24
CA ASP A 76 26.84 -19.21 -1.34
C ASP A 76 25.44 -19.26 -0.72
N LYS A 77 25.25 -18.59 0.43
CA LYS A 77 23.93 -18.44 1.04
C LYS A 77 22.97 -17.63 0.16
N LEU A 78 23.42 -16.50 -0.40
CA LEU A 78 22.60 -15.70 -1.33
C LEU A 78 22.18 -16.50 -2.57
N ALA A 79 23.08 -17.34 -3.09
CA ALA A 79 22.80 -18.22 -4.23
C ALA A 79 21.84 -19.37 -3.88
N ALA A 80 21.85 -19.86 -2.64
CA ALA A 80 20.93 -20.89 -2.15
C ALA A 80 19.52 -20.35 -1.85
N ASP A 81 19.44 -19.15 -1.29
CA ASP A 81 18.17 -18.49 -0.92
C ASP A 81 17.51 -17.78 -2.12
N GLY A 82 18.26 -17.53 -3.19
CA GLY A 82 17.84 -16.74 -4.36
C GLY A 82 17.72 -17.52 -5.66
N VAL A 83 17.88 -16.80 -6.78
CA VAL A 83 17.87 -17.36 -8.14
C VAL A 83 19.27 -17.26 -8.73
N LYS A 84 19.79 -18.39 -9.23
CA LYS A 84 21.08 -18.47 -9.92
C LYS A 84 20.91 -18.30 -11.42
N LEU A 85 21.75 -17.48 -12.04
CA LEU A 85 21.76 -17.23 -13.47
C LEU A 85 22.91 -17.99 -14.13
N GLU A 86 22.73 -19.29 -14.36
CA GLU A 86 23.78 -20.17 -14.92
C GLU A 86 24.12 -19.85 -16.39
N ASN A 87 23.24 -19.13 -17.09
CA ASN A 87 23.44 -18.65 -18.46
C ASN A 87 23.43 -17.10 -18.52
N TYR A 88 24.21 -16.48 -17.64
CA TYR A 88 24.45 -15.03 -17.62
C TYR A 88 25.75 -14.68 -18.36
N TYR A 89 25.72 -13.60 -19.14
CA TYR A 89 26.83 -13.19 -20.00
C TYR A 89 27.25 -11.73 -19.73
N VAL A 90 28.55 -11.48 -19.90
CA VAL A 90 29.18 -10.17 -19.78
C VAL A 90 30.10 -9.93 -20.97
N GLN A 91 30.56 -8.69 -21.14
CA GLN A 91 31.63 -8.39 -22.09
C GLN A 91 32.98 -8.82 -21.49
N PRO A 92 33.96 -9.21 -22.32
CA PRO A 92 35.25 -9.69 -21.84
C PRO A 92 36.16 -8.60 -21.25
N ILE A 93 35.67 -7.35 -21.15
CA ILE A 93 36.40 -6.20 -20.61
C ILE A 93 35.48 -5.45 -19.66
N CYS A 94 36.02 -4.93 -18.55
CA CYS A 94 35.24 -4.30 -17.48
C CYS A 94 34.45 -3.07 -17.97
N THR A 95 35.07 -2.20 -18.78
CA THR A 95 34.43 -0.97 -19.29
C THR A 95 33.15 -1.23 -20.09
N PRO A 96 33.14 -2.07 -21.15
CA PRO A 96 31.93 -2.35 -21.90
C PRO A 96 30.86 -3.11 -21.07
N SER A 97 31.24 -3.98 -20.14
CA SER A 97 30.30 -4.63 -19.21
C SER A 97 29.59 -3.60 -18.32
N ARG A 98 30.34 -2.65 -17.76
CA ARG A 98 29.79 -1.57 -16.93
C ARG A 98 28.93 -0.60 -17.71
N SER A 99 29.32 -0.23 -18.93
CA SER A 99 28.51 0.67 -19.77
C SER A 99 27.19 0.00 -20.16
N GLN A 100 27.20 -1.28 -20.50
CA GLN A 100 25.98 -2.05 -20.81
C GLN A 100 25.04 -2.16 -19.60
N LEU A 101 25.58 -2.39 -18.40
CA LEU A 101 24.79 -2.44 -17.18
C LEU A 101 24.09 -1.10 -16.87
N ILE A 102 24.81 0.02 -16.99
CA ILE A 102 24.29 1.35 -16.63
C ILE A 102 23.35 1.91 -17.69
N THR A 103 23.67 1.70 -18.98
CA THR A 103 22.95 2.33 -20.09
C THR A 103 21.93 1.41 -20.76
N GLY A 104 22.04 0.08 -20.57
CA GLY A 104 21.19 -0.92 -21.20
C GLY A 104 21.46 -1.11 -22.71
N ARG A 105 22.65 -0.77 -23.20
CA ARG A 105 23.01 -0.78 -24.63
C ARG A 105 24.43 -1.29 -24.86
#